data_AF-A0A957UXR8-F1
#
_entry.id   AF-A0A957UXR8-F1
#
_cell.length_a   1.000
_cell.length_b   1.000
_cell.length_c   1.000
_cell.angle_alpha   90.00
_cell.angle_beta   90.00
_cell.angle_gamma   90.00
#
_symmetry.space_group_name_H-M   'P 1'
#
loop_
_entity.id
_entity.type
_entity.pdbx_description
1 polymer ?
#
loop_
_entity_poly.entity_id
_entity_poly.type
_entity_poly.pdbx_seq_one_letter_code
_entity_poly.pdbx_strand_id
1 'polypeptide(L)'
;MEQQTPQAAYTPPTVPTAAVAATPIPTATPLAVAQASVATGEEVRRGPVVVDLAHYSAVERNRFQPLASALAEQGVDLRFWLPTVSLDNVTQFSDFPDQSETLQRELSGASALVVVSPYFLYSAKEVQVVEQFLADGGRLLIISDPDVESDAARDTNSLAAPLNIVFNEDYLYDTVDNDENYTYFFQGDFFDQAEALAGSRIAFYGGRSIDGAVIPQVRSASTTLSSLRTGQTGFTTGATGGVEAGGSLGRVLALSDFDVLTDPYVARHDNRRLLAFVAEFLAGGERNHSIADFPAALGKEVALVIDDSAPVGAQGLVKAAELQRVLELSGRQMRLGPTTWVSNSIAADGNDLIYVASYEAAERDTPLLADLGLSLVTEIVTPTASAPVATPAVESNSPAPAPATTPAETPAATPTPTMMPELPQTTPAPEIPPVTPGAADVTATATVVPVSRLAQA
;
A
#
# COMPACT_ATOMS: atom_id res chain seq x y z
N MET A 1 -11.97 -105.67 -7.98
CA MET A 1 -11.61 -104.26 -8.26
C MET A 1 -12.86 -103.44 -8.02
N GLU A 2 -12.99 -102.84 -6.84
CA GLU A 2 -14.04 -101.87 -6.52
C GLU A 2 -13.37 -100.55 -6.16
N GLN A 3 -13.88 -99.48 -6.78
CA GLN A 3 -13.28 -98.16 -6.87
C GLN A 3 -13.41 -97.39 -5.55
N GLN A 4 -12.28 -96.92 -5.01
CA GLN A 4 -12.26 -95.90 -3.95
C GLN A 4 -12.60 -94.53 -4.54
N THR A 5 -13.69 -93.94 -4.06
CA THR A 5 -14.05 -92.54 -4.28
C THR A 5 -13.07 -91.61 -3.54
N PRO A 6 -12.57 -90.52 -4.15
CA PRO A 6 -11.60 -89.65 -3.50
C PRO A 6 -12.26 -88.75 -2.44
N GLN A 7 -11.63 -88.68 -1.27
CA GLN A 7 -11.96 -87.73 -0.19
C GLN A 7 -11.81 -86.29 -0.70
N ALA A 8 -12.89 -85.51 -0.63
CA ALA A 8 -12.83 -84.07 -0.89
C ALA A 8 -12.00 -83.38 0.21
N ALA A 9 -10.93 -82.69 -0.18
CA ALA A 9 -10.12 -81.89 0.73
C ALA A 9 -10.92 -80.69 1.24
N TYR A 10 -10.96 -80.53 2.57
CA TYR A 10 -11.59 -79.39 3.22
C TYR A 10 -10.73 -78.13 3.00
N THR A 11 -11.27 -77.14 2.31
CA THR A 11 -10.68 -75.81 2.20
C THR A 11 -11.34 -74.90 3.23
N PRO A 12 -10.62 -74.41 4.26
CA PRO A 12 -11.23 -73.51 5.24
C PRO A 12 -11.65 -72.19 4.57
N PRO A 13 -12.78 -71.60 4.99
CA PRO A 13 -13.24 -70.33 4.42
C PRO A 13 -12.26 -69.21 4.77
N THR A 14 -11.93 -68.39 3.77
CA THR A 14 -11.10 -67.19 3.91
C THR A 14 -11.82 -66.19 4.81
N VAL A 15 -11.32 -65.98 6.02
CA VAL A 15 -11.79 -64.90 6.91
C VAL A 15 -11.17 -63.60 6.41
N PRO A 16 -11.96 -62.57 6.02
CA PRO A 16 -11.41 -61.29 5.64
C PRO A 16 -10.68 -60.67 6.84
N THR A 17 -9.40 -60.34 6.67
CA THR A 17 -8.62 -59.58 7.64
C THR A 17 -9.33 -58.23 7.83
N ALA A 18 -9.82 -57.96 9.03
CA ALA A 18 -10.40 -56.65 9.35
C ALA A 18 -9.35 -55.58 9.06
N ALA A 19 -9.66 -54.64 8.16
CA ALA A 19 -8.86 -53.44 7.99
C ALA A 19 -8.91 -52.68 9.32
N VAL A 20 -7.80 -52.69 10.06
CA VAL A 20 -7.67 -51.87 11.26
C VAL A 20 -7.73 -50.43 10.79
N ALA A 21 -8.85 -49.76 11.05
CA ALA A 21 -8.96 -48.32 10.83
C ALA A 21 -7.82 -47.65 11.59
N ALA A 22 -7.01 -46.83 10.90
CA ALA A 22 -6.01 -46.01 11.56
C ALA A 22 -6.72 -45.20 12.65
N THR A 23 -6.29 -45.37 13.90
CA THR A 23 -6.78 -44.53 15.00
C THR A 23 -6.52 -43.07 14.60
N PRO A 24 -7.53 -42.19 14.63
CA PRO A 24 -7.35 -40.79 14.30
C PRO A 24 -6.26 -40.23 15.22
N ILE A 25 -5.25 -39.59 14.64
CA ILE A 25 -4.23 -38.89 15.41
C ILE A 25 -4.85 -37.55 15.77
N PRO A 26 -5.10 -37.26 17.06
CA PRO A 26 -5.56 -35.95 17.47
C PRO A 26 -4.51 -34.93 17.00
N THR A 27 -4.92 -34.00 16.15
CA THR A 27 -4.09 -32.89 15.72
C THR A 27 -4.62 -31.65 16.40
N ALA A 28 -3.79 -30.98 17.17
CA ALA A 28 -4.19 -29.75 17.83
C ALA A 28 -4.21 -28.63 16.79
N THR A 29 -5.40 -28.08 16.52
CA THR A 29 -5.62 -27.06 15.50
C THR A 29 -5.99 -25.75 16.19
N PRO A 30 -5.32 -24.63 15.91
CA PRO A 30 -5.70 -23.35 16.47
C PRO A 30 -7.03 -22.90 15.89
N LEU A 31 -7.97 -22.51 16.75
CA LEU A 31 -9.20 -21.83 16.36
C LEU A 31 -9.19 -20.41 16.94
N ALA A 32 -9.60 -19.45 16.11
CA ALA A 32 -9.78 -18.07 16.53
C ALA A 32 -10.95 -17.99 17.52
N VAL A 33 -10.70 -17.45 18.70
CA VAL A 33 -11.77 -17.12 19.64
C VAL A 33 -12.27 -15.73 19.27
N ALA A 34 -13.59 -15.55 19.16
CA ALA A 34 -14.19 -14.23 18.96
C ALA A 34 -14.00 -13.38 20.21
N GLN A 35 -12.82 -12.79 20.37
CA GLN A 35 -12.57 -11.69 21.29
C GLN A 35 -12.12 -10.47 20.49
N ALA A 36 -12.56 -9.30 20.96
CA ALA A 36 -12.05 -8.03 20.47
C ALA A 36 -10.52 -8.06 20.58
N SER A 37 -9.85 -7.83 19.46
CA SER A 37 -8.40 -7.75 19.35
C SER A 37 -7.86 -6.92 20.50
N VAL A 38 -7.18 -7.58 21.43
CA VAL A 38 -6.38 -6.88 22.44
C VAL A 38 -5.17 -6.39 21.68
N ALA A 39 -5.19 -5.11 21.31
CA ALA A 39 -4.01 -4.45 20.79
C ALA A 39 -2.92 -4.57 21.86
N THR A 40 -1.94 -5.44 21.64
CA THR A 40 -0.67 -5.43 22.37
C THR A 40 -0.05 -4.06 22.08
N GLY A 41 -0.19 -3.13 23.03
CA GLY A 41 0.29 -1.75 22.94
C GLY A 41 1.81 -1.65 23.04
N GLU A 42 2.54 -2.51 22.33
CA GLU A 42 3.97 -2.32 22.12
C GLU A 42 4.18 -1.37 20.96
N GLU A 43 4.97 -0.34 21.23
CA GLU A 43 5.37 0.68 20.28
C GLU A 43 6.24 0.03 19.20
N VAL A 44 5.59 -0.47 18.16
CA VAL A 44 6.22 -0.98 16.94
C VAL A 44 7.26 0.05 16.49
N ARG A 45 8.51 -0.42 16.32
CA ARG A 45 9.63 0.43 15.95
C ARG A 45 9.31 1.13 14.62
N ARG A 46 9.24 2.46 14.65
CA ARG A 46 8.87 3.26 13.49
C ARG A 46 9.93 3.14 12.40
N GLY A 47 9.47 2.79 11.20
CA GLY A 47 10.30 2.75 10.00
C GLY A 47 10.84 4.12 9.59
N PRO A 48 11.87 4.20 8.74
CA PRO A 48 12.32 5.47 8.19
C PRO A 48 11.25 6.15 7.32
N VAL A 49 11.39 7.45 7.13
CA VAL A 49 10.69 8.21 6.09
C VAL A 49 11.47 8.08 4.80
N VAL A 50 10.82 7.62 3.73
CA VAL A 50 11.42 7.48 2.40
C VAL A 50 11.10 8.71 1.57
N VAL A 51 12.12 9.34 1.00
CA VAL A 51 12.00 10.43 0.03
C VAL A 51 12.19 9.87 -1.36
N ASP A 52 11.22 10.08 -2.23
CA ASP A 52 11.30 9.73 -3.64
C ASP A 52 12.15 10.75 -4.41
N LEU A 53 13.30 10.29 -4.89
CA LEU A 53 14.06 10.96 -5.94
C LEU A 53 14.13 10.11 -7.21
N ALA A 54 13.57 8.90 -7.22
CA ALA A 54 13.63 7.97 -8.33
C ALA A 54 12.78 8.42 -9.52
N HIS A 55 11.77 9.26 -9.27
CA HIS A 55 11.00 9.96 -10.32
C HIS A 55 11.62 11.29 -10.77
N TYR A 56 12.94 11.46 -10.56
CA TYR A 56 13.73 12.55 -11.13
C TYR A 56 13.26 13.96 -10.75
N SER A 57 12.72 14.11 -9.55
CA SER A 57 12.51 15.43 -8.94
C SER A 57 13.80 16.26 -8.99
N ALA A 58 13.73 17.50 -9.46
CA ALA A 58 14.86 18.43 -9.54
C ALA A 58 15.18 19.05 -8.16
N VAL A 59 15.30 18.19 -7.14
CA VAL A 59 15.54 18.59 -5.75
C VAL A 59 16.80 17.90 -5.24
N GLU A 60 17.71 18.70 -4.68
CA GLU A 60 18.93 18.19 -4.08
C GLU A 60 18.69 17.60 -2.67
N ARG A 61 19.42 16.54 -2.33
CA ARG A 61 19.29 15.85 -1.03
C ARG A 61 19.60 16.74 0.18
N ASN A 62 20.54 17.67 0.03
CA ASN A 62 20.92 18.62 1.09
C ASN A 62 19.74 19.50 1.53
N ARG A 63 18.75 19.75 0.67
CA ARG A 63 17.58 20.57 0.97
C ARG A 63 16.68 19.92 2.03
N PHE A 64 16.72 18.60 2.16
CA PHE A 64 15.98 17.86 3.18
C PHE A 64 16.66 17.90 4.56
N GLN A 65 17.82 18.55 4.72
CA GLN A 65 18.55 18.56 5.99
C GLN A 65 17.72 19.07 7.19
N PRO A 66 16.92 20.15 7.07
CA PRO A 66 16.06 20.58 8.19
C PRO A 66 15.02 19.52 8.56
N LEU A 67 14.35 18.91 7.56
CA LEU A 67 13.37 17.84 7.78
C LEU A 67 14.01 16.59 8.39
N ALA A 68 15.17 16.17 7.89
CA ALA A 68 15.92 15.06 8.44
C ALA A 68 16.30 15.30 9.90
N SER A 69 16.68 16.53 10.26
CA SER A 69 17.01 16.90 11.63
C SER A 69 15.78 16.85 12.55
N ALA A 70 14.64 17.38 12.08
CA ALA A 70 13.38 17.34 12.83
C ALA A 70 12.84 15.92 13.03
N LEU A 71 12.98 15.04 12.03
CA LEU A 71 12.63 13.62 12.15
C LEU A 71 13.57 12.87 13.10
N ALA A 72 14.87 13.16 13.06
CA ALA A 72 15.86 12.55 13.94
C ALA A 72 15.62 12.91 15.42
N GLU A 73 15.13 14.12 15.71
CA GLU A 73 14.68 14.51 17.06
C GLU A 73 13.52 13.65 17.57
N GLN A 74 12.74 13.05 16.67
CA GLN A 74 11.65 12.11 16.97
C GLN A 74 12.09 10.64 16.85
N GLY A 75 13.38 10.36 16.65
CA GLY A 75 13.91 9.01 16.51
C GLY A 75 13.60 8.32 15.18
N VAL A 76 13.20 9.09 14.15
CA VAL A 76 12.89 8.58 12.82
C VAL A 76 13.98 8.99 11.83
N ASP A 77 14.53 8.03 11.10
CA ASP A 77 15.53 8.28 10.08
C ASP A 77 14.90 8.69 8.73
N LEU A 78 15.62 9.48 7.94
CA LEU A 78 15.24 9.81 6.56
C LEU A 78 16.12 9.02 5.57
N ARG A 79 15.49 8.36 4.60
CA ARG A 79 16.13 7.57 3.54
C ARG A 79 15.72 8.10 2.17
N PHE A 80 16.63 8.05 1.21
CA PHE A 80 16.35 8.43 -0.18
C PHE A 80 16.20 7.20 -1.07
N TRP A 81 15.09 7.12 -1.80
CA TRP A 81 14.95 6.22 -2.94
C TRP A 81 15.55 6.90 -4.17
N LEU A 82 16.68 6.39 -4.64
CA LEU A 82 17.49 7.03 -5.68
C LEU A 82 17.12 6.54 -7.09
N PRO A 83 17.31 7.37 -8.13
CA PRO A 83 17.14 6.94 -9.51
C PRO A 83 18.02 5.74 -9.89
N THR A 84 17.40 4.73 -10.49
CA THR A 84 18.09 3.55 -11.05
C THR A 84 17.91 3.40 -12.56
N VAL A 85 16.95 4.11 -13.15
CA VAL A 85 16.64 4.07 -14.58
C VAL A 85 17.62 4.94 -15.34
N SER A 86 18.33 4.43 -16.36
CA SER A 86 19.14 5.30 -17.22
C SER A 86 18.27 6.09 -18.19
N LEU A 87 18.38 7.42 -18.17
CA LEU A 87 17.63 8.31 -19.06
C LEU A 87 18.04 8.19 -20.54
N ASP A 88 19.22 7.64 -20.83
CA ASP A 88 19.67 7.39 -22.21
C ASP A 88 18.72 6.45 -22.98
N ASN A 89 17.97 5.62 -22.24
CA ASN A 89 17.03 4.66 -22.79
C ASN A 89 15.58 5.16 -22.81
N VAL A 90 15.32 6.37 -22.30
CA VAL A 90 13.98 6.97 -22.21
C VAL A 90 13.83 7.97 -23.34
N THR A 91 13.17 7.56 -24.42
CA THR A 91 12.99 8.44 -25.60
C THR A 91 11.80 9.38 -25.47
N GLN A 92 10.79 8.99 -24.71
CA GLN A 92 9.60 9.77 -24.41
C GLN A 92 9.24 9.63 -22.93
N PHE A 93 8.56 10.62 -22.36
CA PHE A 93 8.13 10.59 -20.96
C PHE A 93 7.30 9.34 -20.61
N SER A 94 6.47 8.86 -21.55
CA SER A 94 5.66 7.65 -21.39
C SER A 94 6.45 6.35 -21.38
N ASP A 95 7.73 6.38 -21.79
CA ASP A 95 8.60 5.21 -21.83
C ASP A 95 9.29 4.96 -20.47
N PHE A 96 9.07 5.85 -19.49
CA PHE A 96 9.59 5.66 -18.15
C PHE A 96 9.04 4.35 -17.57
N PRO A 97 9.92 3.44 -17.10
CA PRO A 97 9.51 2.11 -16.71
C PRO A 97 8.75 2.14 -15.38
N ASP A 98 7.81 1.21 -15.24
CA ASP A 98 7.17 0.92 -13.96
C ASP A 98 8.20 0.48 -12.92
N GLN A 99 8.23 1.14 -11.76
CA GLN A 99 9.11 0.80 -10.65
C GLN A 99 8.35 0.26 -9.43
N SER A 100 7.11 -0.20 -9.60
CA SER A 100 6.24 -0.72 -8.53
C SER A 100 6.91 -1.77 -7.64
N GLU A 101 7.68 -2.72 -8.20
CA GLU A 101 8.41 -3.73 -7.42
C GLU A 101 9.52 -3.13 -6.53
N THR A 102 10.19 -2.08 -7.01
CA THR A 102 11.21 -1.38 -6.23
C THR A 102 10.57 -0.51 -5.17
N LEU A 103 9.51 0.23 -5.53
CA LEU A 103 8.72 1.03 -4.60
C LEU A 103 8.17 0.18 -3.44
N GLN A 104 7.61 -0.99 -3.74
CA GLN A 104 7.10 -1.91 -2.71
C GLN A 104 8.20 -2.34 -1.73
N ARG A 105 9.41 -2.62 -2.23
CA ARG A 105 10.55 -2.97 -1.36
C ARG A 105 11.00 -1.79 -0.50
N GLU A 106 11.06 -0.58 -1.06
CA GLU A 106 11.41 0.62 -0.30
C GLU A 106 10.39 0.94 0.79
N LEU A 107 9.09 0.72 0.54
CA LEU A 107 8.00 1.01 1.49
C LEU A 107 7.76 -0.09 2.53
N SER A 108 8.20 -1.33 2.30
CA SER A 108 7.95 -2.48 3.19
C SER A 108 8.34 -2.23 4.66
N GLY A 109 9.37 -1.43 4.91
CA GLY A 109 9.81 -1.06 6.26
C GLY A 109 9.65 0.44 6.57
N ALA A 110 9.00 1.22 5.71
CA ALA A 110 8.89 2.67 5.87
C ALA A 110 7.69 3.06 6.74
N SER A 111 7.78 4.20 7.42
CA SER A 111 6.64 4.82 8.13
C SER A 111 5.91 5.83 7.25
N ALA A 112 6.65 6.53 6.38
CA ALA A 112 6.08 7.50 5.46
C ALA A 112 6.85 7.59 4.14
N LEU A 113 6.17 8.13 3.12
CA LEU A 113 6.70 8.48 1.81
C LEU A 113 6.61 10.01 1.63
N VAL A 114 7.65 10.61 1.08
CA VAL A 114 7.71 12.02 0.69
C VAL A 114 7.93 12.11 -0.81
N VAL A 115 7.03 12.79 -1.50
CA VAL A 115 7.08 13.04 -2.94
C VAL A 115 7.05 14.54 -3.16
N VAL A 116 8.08 15.08 -3.81
CA VAL A 116 8.19 16.52 -4.11
C VAL A 116 8.33 16.67 -5.62
N SER A 117 7.34 17.26 -6.27
CA SER A 117 7.38 17.67 -7.69
C SER A 117 8.07 16.65 -8.61
N PRO A 118 7.55 15.40 -8.69
CA PRO A 118 8.14 14.36 -9.51
C PRO A 118 8.13 14.78 -10.98
N TYR A 119 9.20 14.45 -11.71
CA TYR A 119 9.31 14.76 -13.13
C TYR A 119 8.66 13.68 -14.02
N PHE A 120 8.74 12.42 -13.60
CA PHE A 120 8.06 11.32 -14.27
C PHE A 120 6.77 10.94 -13.54
N LEU A 121 5.77 10.56 -14.33
CA LEU A 121 4.46 10.15 -13.84
C LEU A 121 4.56 8.84 -13.05
N TYR A 122 3.77 8.75 -11.99
CA TYR A 122 3.53 7.48 -11.31
C TYR A 122 2.66 6.58 -12.20
N SER A 123 3.08 5.33 -12.35
CA SER A 123 2.31 4.29 -13.03
C SER A 123 1.08 3.91 -12.21
N ALA A 124 0.06 3.34 -12.86
CA ALA A 124 -1.12 2.82 -12.17
C ALA A 124 -0.78 1.73 -11.12
N LYS A 125 0.30 0.97 -11.33
CA LYS A 125 0.75 -0.04 -10.35
C LYS A 125 1.47 0.59 -9.18
N GLU A 126 2.25 1.64 -9.42
CA GLU A 126 2.92 2.39 -8.34
C GLU A 126 1.89 3.08 -7.45
N VAL A 127 0.85 3.68 -8.04
CA VAL A 127 -0.28 4.24 -7.28
C VAL A 127 -0.93 3.17 -6.40
N GLN A 128 -1.19 1.96 -6.90
CA GLN A 128 -1.74 0.86 -6.09
C GLN A 128 -0.84 0.47 -4.91
N VAL A 129 0.48 0.48 -5.11
CA VAL A 129 1.45 0.23 -4.02
C VAL A 129 1.36 1.32 -2.95
N VAL A 130 1.24 2.59 -3.36
CA VAL A 130 1.07 3.70 -2.41
C VAL A 130 -0.28 3.63 -1.68
N GLU A 131 -1.37 3.33 -2.38
CA GLU A 131 -2.69 3.17 -1.79
C GLU A 131 -2.69 2.06 -0.72
N GLN A 132 -2.08 0.92 -1.03
CA GLN A 132 -1.92 -0.17 -0.06
C GLN A 132 -1.05 0.25 1.13
N PHE A 133 0.08 0.92 0.87
CA PHE A 133 0.96 1.43 1.91
C PHE A 133 0.22 2.37 2.89
N LEU A 134 -0.64 3.25 2.37
CA LEU A 134 -1.49 4.12 3.17
C LEU A 134 -2.55 3.33 3.93
N ALA A 135 -3.20 2.35 3.30
CA ALA A 135 -4.17 1.47 3.94
C ALA A 135 -3.57 0.70 5.13
N ASP A 136 -2.31 0.30 5.01
CA ASP A 136 -1.54 -0.39 6.05
C ASP A 136 -1.12 0.53 7.20
N GLY A 137 -1.37 1.84 7.08
CA GLY A 137 -1.09 2.81 8.13
C GLY A 137 0.06 3.79 7.82
N GLY A 138 0.68 3.66 6.66
CA GLY A 138 1.73 4.56 6.20
C GLY A 138 1.20 5.97 5.97
N ARG A 139 2.12 6.94 5.89
CA ARG A 139 1.76 8.34 5.59
C ARG A 139 2.42 8.83 4.31
N LEU A 140 1.77 9.76 3.63
CA LEU A 140 2.30 10.39 2.42
C LEU A 140 2.34 11.90 2.62
N LEU A 141 3.50 12.50 2.42
CA LEU A 141 3.63 13.92 2.14
C LEU A 141 3.80 14.08 0.63
N ILE A 142 2.88 14.80 0.00
CA ILE A 142 2.95 15.13 -1.42
C ILE A 142 3.05 16.64 -1.57
N ILE A 143 4.06 17.10 -2.31
CA ILE A 143 4.33 18.52 -2.53
C ILE A 143 4.38 18.78 -4.02
N SER A 144 3.67 19.81 -4.47
CA SER A 144 3.81 20.34 -5.82
C SER A 144 4.17 21.82 -5.72
N ASP A 145 5.45 22.10 -5.92
CA ASP A 145 6.05 23.41 -5.76
C ASP A 145 6.38 24.02 -7.15
N PRO A 146 5.77 25.16 -7.53
CA PRO A 146 6.02 25.82 -8.82
C PRO A 146 7.46 26.31 -9.02
N ASP A 147 8.25 26.46 -7.97
CA ASP A 147 9.64 26.94 -8.08
C ASP A 147 10.65 25.80 -8.29
N VAL A 148 10.21 24.54 -8.17
CA VAL A 148 11.02 23.38 -8.55
C VAL A 148 11.03 23.26 -10.08
N GLU A 149 12.22 23.29 -10.70
CA GLU A 149 12.37 23.32 -12.17
C GLU A 149 11.67 22.16 -12.90
N SER A 150 11.59 20.99 -12.26
CA SER A 150 10.91 19.81 -12.81
C SER A 150 9.40 19.80 -12.61
N ASP A 151 8.83 20.75 -11.88
CA ASP A 151 7.43 20.68 -11.48
C ASP A 151 6.46 20.95 -12.65
N ALA A 152 5.46 20.09 -12.75
CA ALA A 152 4.19 20.39 -13.37
C ALA A 152 3.07 19.81 -12.50
N ALA A 153 1.98 20.55 -12.26
CA ALA A 153 0.91 20.09 -11.37
C ALA A 153 0.31 18.78 -11.86
N ARG A 154 0.15 18.65 -13.18
CA ARG A 154 -0.30 17.41 -13.85
C ARG A 154 0.54 16.17 -13.46
N ASP A 155 1.84 16.33 -13.27
CA ASP A 155 2.76 15.22 -13.05
C ASP A 155 2.63 14.75 -11.59
N THR A 156 2.61 15.68 -10.64
CA THR A 156 2.28 15.40 -9.22
C THR A 156 0.86 14.83 -9.07
N ASN A 157 -0.10 15.31 -9.86
CA ASN A 157 -1.48 14.84 -9.85
C ASN A 157 -1.64 13.39 -10.34
N SER A 158 -0.64 12.80 -11.01
CA SER A 158 -0.65 11.37 -11.32
C SER A 158 -0.73 10.48 -10.08
N LEU A 159 -0.19 10.97 -8.95
CA LEU A 159 -0.28 10.34 -7.63
C LEU A 159 -1.37 10.99 -6.75
N ALA A 160 -1.55 12.31 -6.83
CA ALA A 160 -2.45 13.05 -5.94
C ALA A 160 -3.94 12.81 -6.25
N ALA A 161 -4.32 12.78 -7.53
CA ALA A 161 -5.73 12.74 -7.94
C ALA A 161 -6.46 11.45 -7.51
N PRO A 162 -5.86 10.25 -7.57
CA PRO A 162 -6.44 9.04 -6.97
C PRO A 162 -6.76 9.17 -5.47
N LEU A 163 -6.03 10.03 -4.77
CA LEU A 163 -6.18 10.30 -3.33
C LEU A 163 -7.12 11.49 -3.05
N ASN A 164 -7.91 11.90 -4.06
CA ASN A 164 -8.82 13.04 -4.08
C ASN A 164 -8.16 14.41 -3.84
N ILE A 165 -6.86 14.54 -4.07
CA ILE A 165 -6.11 15.80 -3.98
C ILE A 165 -5.84 16.30 -5.40
N VAL A 166 -6.07 17.58 -5.65
CA VAL A 166 -5.78 18.22 -6.94
C VAL A 166 -4.93 19.46 -6.71
N PHE A 167 -3.72 19.44 -7.23
CA PHE A 167 -2.90 20.64 -7.37
C PHE A 167 -3.30 21.38 -8.65
N ASN A 168 -3.59 22.67 -8.54
CA ASN A 168 -3.90 23.50 -9.71
C ASN A 168 -2.62 23.98 -10.40
N GLU A 169 -2.71 24.28 -11.70
CA GLU A 169 -1.60 24.84 -12.51
C GLU A 169 -1.41 26.36 -12.29
N ASP A 170 -1.97 26.91 -11.21
CA ASP A 170 -1.80 28.32 -10.87
C ASP A 170 -0.54 28.58 -10.06
N TYR A 171 -0.17 29.84 -9.97
CA TYR A 171 0.73 30.31 -8.92
C TYR A 171 -0.02 31.35 -8.10
N LEU A 172 0.24 31.34 -6.80
CA LEU A 172 -0.33 32.25 -5.84
C LEU A 172 0.59 33.45 -5.62
N TYR A 173 -0.01 34.59 -5.37
CA TYR A 173 0.72 35.82 -5.11
C TYR A 173 -0.08 36.78 -4.24
N ASP A 174 0.61 37.65 -3.50
CA ASP A 174 0.02 38.67 -2.66
C ASP A 174 0.71 40.02 -2.90
N THR A 175 -0.07 41.04 -3.27
CA THR A 175 0.45 42.39 -3.53
C THR A 175 0.26 43.34 -2.35
N VAL A 176 -0.32 42.83 -1.25
CA VAL A 176 -0.70 43.61 -0.07
C VAL A 176 0.13 43.21 1.15
N ASP A 177 0.19 41.91 1.49
CA ASP A 177 1.00 41.37 2.59
C ASP A 177 1.88 40.22 2.07
N ASN A 178 3.15 40.51 1.83
CA ASN A 178 4.13 39.58 1.28
C ASN A 178 5.51 39.75 1.92
N ASP A 179 6.34 38.72 1.79
CA ASP A 179 7.70 38.71 2.31
C ASP A 179 8.69 39.31 1.30
N GLU A 180 8.55 40.61 1.03
CA GLU A 180 9.39 41.42 0.13
C GLU A 180 9.37 41.04 -1.37
N ASN A 181 8.63 39.99 -1.72
CA ASN A 181 8.35 39.55 -3.07
C ASN A 181 6.88 39.13 -3.17
N TYR A 182 6.18 39.57 -4.20
CA TYR A 182 4.74 39.32 -4.34
C TYR A 182 4.40 37.83 -4.49
N THR A 183 5.32 36.97 -4.91
CA THR A 183 5.11 35.51 -4.92
C THR A 183 5.35 34.86 -3.56
N TYR A 184 5.90 35.59 -2.58
CA TYR A 184 6.17 35.10 -1.23
C TYR A 184 5.06 35.56 -0.29
N PHE A 185 4.01 34.76 -0.16
CA PHE A 185 2.78 35.16 0.52
C PHE A 185 2.63 34.49 1.90
N PHE A 186 1.96 35.18 2.81
CA PHE A 186 1.68 34.66 4.14
C PHE A 186 0.45 33.75 4.17
N GLN A 187 0.48 32.77 5.07
CA GLN A 187 -0.67 31.96 5.41
C GLN A 187 -1.60 32.72 6.35
N GLY A 188 -2.90 32.53 6.21
CA GLY A 188 -3.94 33.25 6.95
C GLY A 188 -4.57 32.39 8.04
N ASP A 189 -5.15 31.27 7.64
CA ASP A 189 -5.97 30.44 8.52
C ASP A 189 -5.41 29.00 8.61
N PHE A 190 -5.51 28.42 9.80
CA PHE A 190 -5.08 27.06 10.11
C PHE A 190 -6.24 26.28 10.71
N PHE A 191 -6.36 25.01 10.33
CA PHE A 191 -7.53 24.18 10.65
C PHE A 191 -7.10 22.78 11.08
N ASP A 192 -7.99 22.07 11.76
CA ASP A 192 -7.85 20.65 12.10
C ASP A 192 -6.50 20.34 12.76
N GLN A 193 -5.66 19.46 12.21
CA GLN A 193 -4.37 19.10 12.80
C GLN A 193 -3.41 20.29 12.84
N ALA A 194 -3.54 21.24 11.91
CA ALA A 194 -2.73 22.45 11.87
C ALA A 194 -3.25 23.58 12.77
N GLU A 195 -4.35 23.42 13.52
CA GLU A 195 -4.88 24.46 14.42
C GLU A 195 -3.85 24.93 15.45
N ALA A 196 -2.91 24.07 15.84
CA ALA A 196 -1.78 24.42 16.72
C ALA A 196 -0.81 25.47 16.13
N LEU A 197 -0.88 25.73 14.82
CA LEU A 197 -0.15 26.78 14.13
C LEU A 197 -0.88 28.14 14.17
N ALA A 198 -2.11 28.21 14.68
CA ALA A 198 -2.86 29.45 14.78
C ALA A 198 -2.06 30.58 15.45
N GLY A 199 -2.06 31.75 14.82
CA GLY A 199 -1.28 32.92 15.25
C GLY A 199 0.20 32.91 14.83
N SER A 200 0.69 31.85 14.17
CA SER A 200 2.03 31.82 13.58
C SER A 200 2.06 32.65 12.29
N ARG A 201 3.15 33.37 12.04
CA ARG A 201 3.42 34.01 10.75
C ARG A 201 4.23 33.05 9.89
N ILE A 202 3.57 32.34 8.99
CA ILE A 202 4.20 31.38 8.07
C ILE A 202 4.15 31.97 6.66
N ALA A 203 5.30 31.98 5.97
CA ALA A 203 5.44 32.44 4.60
C ALA A 203 5.73 31.26 3.68
N PHE A 204 5.01 31.18 2.56
CA PHE A 204 5.36 30.30 1.45
C PHE A 204 6.10 31.13 0.40
N TYR A 205 7.11 30.54 -0.26
CA TYR A 205 8.02 31.18 -1.21
C TYR A 205 7.74 30.81 -2.65
N GLY A 206 6.82 29.89 -2.88
CA GLY A 206 6.30 29.53 -4.19
C GLY A 206 5.15 28.57 -3.93
N GLY A 207 3.97 28.84 -4.48
CA GLY A 207 2.82 28.02 -4.14
C GLY A 207 1.69 28.09 -5.15
N ARG A 208 0.86 27.05 -5.11
CA ARG A 208 -0.34 26.87 -5.93
C ARG A 208 -1.53 26.49 -5.05
N SER A 209 -2.73 26.68 -5.60
CA SER A 209 -3.95 26.29 -4.89
C SER A 209 -4.19 24.78 -4.95
N ILE A 210 -4.67 24.22 -3.83
CA ILE A 210 -5.07 22.82 -3.70
C ILE A 210 -6.60 22.74 -3.64
N ASP A 211 -7.18 21.86 -4.45
CA ASP A 211 -8.60 21.52 -4.43
C ASP A 211 -8.77 19.99 -4.27
N GLY A 212 -10.03 19.53 -4.33
CA GLY A 212 -10.41 18.12 -4.25
C GLY A 212 -11.33 17.83 -3.05
N ALA A 213 -11.53 16.55 -2.76
CA ALA A 213 -12.27 16.11 -1.56
C ALA A 213 -11.31 16.01 -0.37
N VAL A 214 -10.76 17.17 0.01
CA VAL A 214 -9.71 17.31 1.03
C VAL A 214 -10.21 18.07 2.25
N ILE A 215 -9.53 17.89 3.38
CA ILE A 215 -9.73 18.69 4.59
C ILE A 215 -8.62 19.75 4.62
N PRO A 216 -8.94 21.05 4.46
CA PRO A 216 -7.94 22.10 4.54
C PRO A 216 -7.21 22.07 5.88
N GLN A 217 -5.89 22.24 5.86
CA GLN A 217 -5.05 22.41 7.05
C GLN A 217 -4.49 23.83 7.09
N VAL A 218 -4.09 24.36 5.93
CA VAL A 218 -3.51 25.69 5.78
C VAL A 218 -4.21 26.39 4.61
N ARG A 219 -4.67 27.61 4.86
CA ARG A 219 -5.15 28.52 3.81
C ARG A 219 -4.30 29.78 3.79
N SER A 220 -3.98 30.24 2.58
CA SER A 220 -3.34 31.53 2.33
C SER A 220 -4.17 32.71 2.88
N ALA A 221 -3.52 33.85 3.06
CA ALA A 221 -4.19 35.07 3.52
C ALA A 221 -5.36 35.48 2.59
N SER A 222 -6.33 36.22 3.14
CA SER A 222 -7.50 36.68 2.38
C SER A 222 -7.18 37.67 1.25
N THR A 223 -5.94 38.19 1.22
CA THR A 223 -5.38 39.07 0.20
C THR A 223 -4.64 38.31 -0.91
N THR A 224 -4.38 37.01 -0.73
CA THR A 224 -3.66 36.19 -1.70
C THR A 224 -4.55 35.92 -2.92
N LEU A 225 -3.98 36.14 -4.10
CA LEU A 225 -4.58 36.01 -5.42
C LEU A 225 -3.98 34.81 -6.16
N SER A 226 -4.69 34.38 -7.21
CA SER A 226 -4.25 33.31 -8.12
C SER A 226 -4.07 33.87 -9.53
N SER A 227 -3.07 33.38 -10.24
CA SER A 227 -2.79 33.76 -11.64
C SER A 227 -3.87 33.29 -12.62
N LEU A 228 -4.65 32.26 -12.26
CA LEU A 228 -5.69 31.69 -13.12
C LEU A 228 -7.11 31.87 -12.56
N ARG A 229 -7.27 32.01 -11.23
CA ARG A 229 -8.58 32.05 -10.55
C ARG A 229 -8.96 33.48 -10.14
N THR A 230 -9.21 34.33 -11.14
CA THR A 230 -9.56 35.74 -10.92
C THR A 230 -10.80 35.89 -10.05
N GLY A 231 -10.74 36.77 -9.04
CA GLY A 231 -11.86 37.08 -8.14
C GLY A 231 -12.02 36.12 -6.96
N GLN A 232 -11.16 35.12 -6.82
CA GLN A 232 -11.08 34.25 -5.65
C GLN A 232 -9.85 34.62 -4.81
N THR A 233 -9.94 34.42 -3.49
CA THR A 233 -8.83 34.63 -2.55
C THR A 233 -8.86 33.59 -1.43
N GLY A 234 -7.81 33.55 -0.59
CA GLY A 234 -7.73 32.65 0.56
C GLY A 234 -7.75 31.18 0.17
N PHE A 235 -6.86 30.79 -0.74
CA PHE A 235 -6.75 29.45 -1.29
C PHE A 235 -6.16 28.45 -0.28
N THR A 236 -6.60 27.20 -0.36
CA THR A 236 -5.96 26.08 0.35
C THR A 236 -4.57 25.84 -0.22
N THR A 237 -3.57 25.78 0.65
CA THR A 237 -2.14 25.61 0.34
C THR A 237 -1.51 24.45 1.12
N GLY A 238 -2.22 23.96 2.13
CA GLY A 238 -1.96 22.69 2.78
C GLY A 238 -3.27 21.98 3.12
N ALA A 239 -3.35 20.67 2.89
CA ALA A 239 -4.57 19.90 3.14
C ALA A 239 -4.26 18.44 3.49
N THR A 240 -5.13 17.82 4.27
CA THR A 240 -5.12 16.37 4.42
C THR A 240 -6.11 15.73 3.44
N GLY A 241 -5.72 14.60 2.86
CA GLY A 241 -6.53 13.85 1.90
C GLY A 241 -6.54 12.35 2.16
N GLY A 242 -6.83 11.59 1.11
CA GLY A 242 -7.02 10.14 1.16
C GLY A 242 -8.46 9.71 0.87
N VAL A 243 -8.67 8.40 0.86
CA VAL A 243 -9.93 7.78 0.48
C VAL A 243 -10.41 6.91 1.63
N GLU A 244 -11.61 7.19 2.15
CA GLU A 244 -12.20 6.43 3.25
C GLU A 244 -12.34 4.94 2.89
N ALA A 245 -12.83 4.64 1.69
CA ALA A 245 -12.97 3.28 1.18
C ALA A 245 -11.63 2.51 1.09
N GLY A 246 -10.51 3.24 0.98
CA GLY A 246 -9.15 2.69 0.93
C GLY A 246 -8.41 2.74 2.27
N GLY A 247 -9.05 3.14 3.37
CA GLY A 247 -8.40 3.22 4.69
C GLY A 247 -7.31 4.29 4.81
N SER A 248 -7.22 5.21 3.84
CA SER A 248 -6.14 6.21 3.73
C SER A 248 -6.55 7.63 4.17
N LEU A 249 -7.80 7.82 4.60
CA LEU A 249 -8.31 9.12 5.03
C LEU A 249 -7.45 9.72 6.16
N GLY A 250 -6.98 10.95 5.97
CA GLY A 250 -6.13 11.66 6.95
C GLY A 250 -4.67 11.19 6.99
N ARG A 251 -4.27 10.30 6.07
CA ARG A 251 -2.88 9.77 5.98
C ARG A 251 -2.05 10.43 4.89
N VAL A 252 -2.65 11.33 4.11
CA VAL A 252 -1.97 12.10 3.08
C VAL A 252 -1.96 13.57 3.49
N LEU A 253 -0.79 14.20 3.54
CA LEU A 253 -0.62 15.64 3.69
C LEU A 253 -0.14 16.20 2.35
N ALA A 254 -0.92 17.09 1.77
CA ALA A 254 -0.56 17.85 0.59
C ALA A 254 -0.06 19.24 1.00
N LEU A 255 1.06 19.69 0.45
CA LEU A 255 1.57 21.06 0.59
C LEU A 255 1.91 21.65 -0.77
N SER A 256 1.80 22.97 -0.91
CA SER A 256 2.07 23.65 -2.17
C SER A 256 3.49 24.19 -2.32
N ASP A 257 4.33 24.05 -1.30
CA ASP A 257 5.64 24.70 -1.20
C ASP A 257 6.60 23.75 -0.46
N PHE A 258 7.74 23.44 -1.08
CA PHE A 258 8.83 22.70 -0.46
C PHE A 258 9.83 23.64 0.22
N ASP A 259 10.11 24.80 -0.40
CA ASP A 259 11.06 25.80 0.06
C ASP A 259 10.83 26.20 1.52
N VAL A 260 9.58 26.31 1.97
CA VAL A 260 9.20 26.61 3.38
C VAL A 260 9.82 25.65 4.41
N LEU A 261 10.16 24.41 4.00
CA LEU A 261 10.77 23.37 4.83
C LEU A 261 12.30 23.34 4.76
N THR A 262 12.91 24.20 3.94
CA THR A 262 14.34 24.15 3.60
C THR A 262 15.09 25.40 4.03
N ASP A 263 16.42 25.34 4.12
CA ASP A 263 17.24 26.53 4.32
C ASP A 263 17.29 27.41 3.05
N PRO A 264 17.31 28.76 3.19
CA PRO A 264 17.26 29.52 4.45
C PRO A 264 15.84 29.80 4.97
N TYR A 265 14.82 29.43 4.21
CA TYR A 265 13.42 29.82 4.40
C TYR A 265 12.77 29.26 5.66
N VAL A 266 13.19 28.08 6.11
CA VAL A 266 12.71 27.45 7.35
C VAL A 266 13.07 28.26 8.60
N ALA A 267 14.14 29.06 8.52
CA ALA A 267 14.57 29.93 9.61
C ALA A 267 13.87 31.30 9.62
N ARG A 268 13.09 31.63 8.59
CA ARG A 268 12.33 32.88 8.50
C ARG A 268 11.00 32.74 9.23
N HIS A 269 10.57 33.83 9.86
CA HIS A 269 9.32 33.93 10.62
C HIS A 269 9.10 32.71 11.54
N ASP A 270 7.91 32.10 11.49
CA ASP A 270 7.55 30.91 12.26
C ASP A 270 7.59 29.62 11.42
N ASN A 271 8.31 29.58 10.30
CA ASN A 271 8.34 28.41 9.40
C ASN A 271 8.88 27.13 10.07
N ARG A 272 9.72 27.26 11.10
CA ARG A 272 10.12 26.12 11.95
C ARG A 272 8.94 25.41 12.62
N ARG A 273 7.84 26.11 12.92
CA ARG A 273 6.63 25.50 13.49
C ARG A 273 5.92 24.64 12.45
N LEU A 274 5.88 25.09 11.19
CA LEU A 274 5.36 24.27 10.09
C LEU A 274 6.24 23.04 9.86
N LEU A 275 7.56 23.19 9.88
CA LEU A 275 8.48 22.05 9.80
C LEU A 275 8.19 21.01 10.89
N ALA A 276 8.03 21.46 12.14
CA ALA A 276 7.71 20.57 13.26
C ALA A 276 6.38 19.84 13.04
N PHE A 277 5.34 20.54 12.58
CA PHE A 277 4.05 19.96 12.21
C PHE A 277 4.19 18.88 11.12
N VAL A 278 4.96 19.15 10.06
CA VAL A 278 5.20 18.19 8.97
C VAL A 278 5.99 16.96 9.46
N ALA A 279 7.02 17.18 10.28
CA ALA A 279 7.82 16.11 10.84
C ALA A 279 6.98 15.21 11.79
N GLU A 280 6.17 15.80 12.65
CA GLU A 280 5.22 15.08 13.52
C GLU A 280 4.19 14.30 12.72
N PHE A 281 3.63 14.91 11.66
CA PHE A 281 2.74 14.21 10.74
C PHE A 281 3.44 12.97 10.17
N LEU A 282 4.62 13.11 9.57
CA LEU A 282 5.35 12.00 8.95
C LEU A 282 5.72 10.91 9.96
N ALA A 283 6.19 11.29 11.15
CA ALA A 283 6.59 10.36 12.21
C ALA A 283 5.40 9.69 12.91
N GLY A 284 4.19 10.20 12.76
CA GLY A 284 2.98 9.64 13.36
C GLY A 284 2.41 8.41 12.61
N GLY A 285 3.13 7.86 11.63
CA GLY A 285 2.70 6.67 10.89
C GLY A 285 2.80 5.40 11.74
N GLU A 286 1.66 4.90 12.20
CA GLU A 286 1.55 3.60 12.89
C GLU A 286 1.12 2.55 11.86
N ARG A 287 2.09 1.88 11.22
CA ARG A 287 1.80 0.79 10.28
C ARG A 287 1.51 -0.50 11.02
N ASN A 288 0.43 -1.17 10.62
CA ASN A 288 0.21 -2.55 10.97
C ASN A 288 1.11 -3.41 10.07
N HIS A 289 2.22 -3.91 10.62
CA HIS A 289 3.09 -4.80 9.87
C HIS A 289 2.39 -6.15 9.64
N SER A 290 2.48 -6.62 8.39
CA SER A 290 2.00 -7.93 7.97
C SER A 290 3.17 -8.84 7.62
N ILE A 291 2.87 -10.11 7.36
CA ILE A 291 3.87 -11.05 6.84
C ILE A 291 4.47 -10.61 5.49
N ALA A 292 3.77 -9.76 4.72
CA ALA A 292 4.28 -9.22 3.46
C ALA A 292 5.42 -8.21 3.67
N ASP A 293 5.49 -7.59 4.85
CA ASP A 293 6.57 -6.69 5.25
C ASP A 293 7.79 -7.46 5.76
N PHE A 294 7.79 -8.79 5.79
CA PHE A 294 8.94 -9.58 6.21
C PHE A 294 10.08 -9.52 5.17
N PRO A 295 11.34 -9.30 5.58
CA PRO A 295 11.83 -9.09 6.95
C PRO A 295 11.91 -7.61 7.37
N ALA A 296 11.45 -6.68 6.53
CA ALA A 296 11.56 -5.24 6.71
C ALA A 296 10.89 -4.72 8.00
N ALA A 297 9.83 -5.37 8.47
CA ALA A 297 9.20 -5.09 9.76
C ALA A 297 10.13 -5.36 10.96
N LEU A 298 11.17 -6.19 10.78
CA LEU A 298 12.06 -6.55 11.88
C LEU A 298 13.14 -5.48 12.12
N GLY A 299 13.60 -5.35 13.35
CA GLY A 299 14.80 -4.62 13.74
C GLY A 299 16.08 -5.17 13.10
N LYS A 300 17.20 -4.47 13.33
CA LYS A 300 18.53 -4.87 12.82
C LYS A 300 19.04 -6.17 13.45
N GLU A 301 18.66 -6.43 14.69
CA GLU A 301 19.05 -7.60 15.46
C GLU A 301 17.82 -8.48 15.66
N VAL A 302 17.88 -9.72 15.19
CA VAL A 302 16.77 -10.67 15.22
C VAL A 302 17.21 -11.93 15.97
N ALA A 303 16.51 -12.25 17.05
CA ALA A 303 16.67 -13.50 17.77
C ALA A 303 15.82 -14.60 17.12
N LEU A 304 16.41 -15.75 16.82
CA LEU A 304 15.68 -16.96 16.44
C LEU A 304 15.70 -17.92 17.63
N VAL A 305 14.52 -18.22 18.16
CA VAL A 305 14.34 -19.28 19.17
C VAL A 305 13.57 -20.42 18.53
N ILE A 306 14.14 -21.62 18.64
CA ILE A 306 13.49 -22.86 18.22
C ILE A 306 13.18 -23.63 19.49
N ASP A 307 11.89 -23.75 19.82
CA ASP A 307 11.44 -24.61 20.90
C ASP A 307 11.06 -25.96 20.31
N ASP A 308 12.01 -26.88 20.39
CA ASP A 308 11.82 -28.21 19.87
C ASP A 308 11.73 -29.22 21.02
N SER A 309 10.56 -29.82 21.16
CA SER A 309 10.40 -31.09 21.86
C SER A 309 10.67 -32.30 20.95
N ALA A 310 10.90 -32.07 19.64
CA ALA A 310 11.35 -33.05 18.66
C ALA A 310 12.81 -32.77 18.22
N PRO A 311 13.43 -33.64 17.40
CA PRO A 311 14.74 -33.35 16.82
C PRO A 311 14.60 -32.47 15.57
N VAL A 312 15.31 -31.33 15.53
CA VAL A 312 15.44 -30.51 14.31
C VAL A 312 16.09 -31.35 13.21
N GLY A 313 15.27 -31.87 12.29
CA GLY A 313 15.75 -32.65 11.15
C GLY A 313 16.52 -31.80 10.15
N ALA A 314 17.20 -32.45 9.20
CA ALA A 314 17.97 -31.77 8.15
C ALA A 314 17.17 -30.70 7.38
N GLN A 315 15.86 -30.87 7.21
CA GLN A 315 15.00 -29.87 6.58
C GLN A 315 14.80 -28.60 7.42
N GLY A 316 14.72 -28.72 8.74
CA GLY A 316 14.62 -27.57 9.65
C GLY A 316 15.89 -26.72 9.63
N LEU A 317 17.06 -27.38 9.57
CA LEU A 317 18.35 -26.72 9.40
C LEU A 317 18.47 -25.97 8.07
N VAL A 318 18.00 -26.57 6.97
CA VAL A 318 17.98 -25.90 5.65
C VAL A 318 17.09 -24.66 5.68
N LYS A 319 15.90 -24.76 6.29
CA LYS A 319 14.98 -23.61 6.42
C LYS A 319 15.52 -22.50 7.31
N ALA A 320 16.18 -22.84 8.41
CA ALA A 320 16.86 -21.86 9.26
C ALA A 320 18.01 -21.14 8.51
N ALA A 321 18.78 -21.86 7.69
CA ALA A 321 19.82 -21.26 6.86
C ALA A 321 19.26 -20.35 5.75
N GLU A 322 18.13 -20.72 5.13
CA GLU A 322 17.40 -19.87 4.20
C GLU A 322 16.92 -18.58 4.87
N LEU A 323 16.32 -18.69 6.06
CA LEU A 323 15.87 -17.57 6.88
C LEU A 323 17.03 -16.62 7.22
N GLN A 324 18.16 -17.17 7.69
CA GLN A 324 19.36 -16.40 7.98
C GLN A 324 19.81 -15.59 6.77
N ARG A 325 19.86 -16.22 5.59
CA ARG A 325 20.27 -15.56 4.36
C ARG A 325 19.34 -14.42 3.95
N VAL A 326 18.02 -14.59 4.11
CA VAL A 326 17.03 -13.54 3.83
C VAL A 326 17.24 -12.34 4.76
N LEU A 327 17.49 -12.58 6.06
CA LEU A 327 17.77 -11.52 7.02
C LEU A 327 19.07 -10.78 6.69
N GLU A 328 20.15 -11.50 6.43
CA GLU A 328 21.46 -10.92 6.09
C GLU A 328 21.42 -10.06 4.81
N LEU A 329 20.72 -10.51 3.77
CA LEU A 329 20.52 -9.75 2.53
C LEU A 329 19.76 -8.45 2.76
N SER A 330 18.91 -8.39 3.79
CA SER A 330 18.20 -7.18 4.20
C SER A 330 19.00 -6.28 5.16
N GLY A 331 20.25 -6.66 5.48
CA GLY A 331 21.11 -5.94 6.42
C GLY A 331 20.84 -6.24 7.90
N ARG A 332 20.13 -7.33 8.21
CA ARG A 332 19.81 -7.76 9.58
C ARG A 332 20.73 -8.89 10.03
N GLN A 333 21.03 -8.94 11.32
CA GLN A 333 21.79 -10.01 11.95
C GLN A 333 20.86 -10.97 12.67
N MET A 334 21.05 -12.27 12.45
CA MET A 334 20.30 -13.32 13.14
C MET A 334 21.14 -13.94 14.25
N ARG A 335 20.60 -14.04 15.45
CA ARG A 335 21.22 -14.72 16.60
C ARG A 335 20.34 -15.84 17.11
N LEU A 336 20.92 -17.03 17.29
CA LEU A 336 20.21 -18.13 17.94
C LEU A 336 20.06 -17.85 19.44
N GLY A 337 18.83 -18.00 19.94
CA GLY A 337 18.47 -17.76 21.32
C GLY A 337 18.05 -19.02 22.09
N PRO A 338 18.33 -19.11 23.41
CA PRO A 338 17.72 -20.11 24.27
C PRO A 338 16.21 -19.88 24.44
N THR A 339 15.45 -20.95 24.68
CA THR A 339 13.98 -20.92 24.91
C THR A 339 13.54 -20.02 26.05
N THR A 340 14.43 -19.78 27.03
CA THR A 340 14.22 -18.82 28.11
C THR A 340 13.93 -17.38 27.64
N TRP A 341 14.30 -17.02 26.40
CA TRP A 341 14.03 -15.68 25.86
C TRP A 341 12.56 -15.45 25.49
N VAL A 342 11.72 -16.49 25.42
CA VAL A 342 10.32 -16.42 25.00
C VAL A 342 9.36 -16.24 26.19
N SER A 343 9.91 -16.16 27.40
CA SER A 343 9.14 -16.04 28.65
C SER A 343 8.65 -14.63 28.96
N ASN A 344 9.20 -13.62 28.28
CA ASN A 344 8.69 -12.26 28.28
C ASN A 344 8.21 -12.00 26.86
N SER A 345 7.06 -11.36 26.67
CA SER A 345 6.55 -10.86 25.38
C SER A 345 7.54 -9.95 24.62
N ILE A 346 8.66 -9.64 25.25
CA ILE A 346 9.76 -8.82 24.76
C ILE A 346 10.98 -9.73 24.73
N ALA A 347 11.58 -9.93 23.54
CA ALA A 347 12.86 -10.60 23.45
C ALA A 347 13.83 -9.96 24.44
N ALA A 348 14.51 -10.77 25.25
CA ALA A 348 15.57 -10.28 26.11
C ALA A 348 16.48 -9.33 25.29
N ASP A 349 16.56 -8.09 25.75
CA ASP A 349 17.38 -6.99 25.19
C ASP A 349 16.76 -6.10 24.09
N GLY A 350 15.45 -6.15 23.83
CA GLY A 350 14.79 -5.24 22.86
C GLY A 350 15.11 -5.56 21.39
N ASN A 351 15.47 -6.82 21.13
CA ASN A 351 15.63 -7.38 19.80
C ASN A 351 14.29 -7.93 19.30
N ASP A 352 14.16 -8.11 17.99
CA ASP A 352 12.97 -8.74 17.44
C ASP A 352 13.09 -10.26 17.53
N LEU A 353 12.00 -10.97 17.81
CA LEU A 353 12.00 -12.41 18.06
C LEU A 353 11.25 -13.17 16.97
N ILE A 354 11.92 -14.13 16.35
CA ILE A 354 11.30 -15.20 15.56
C ILE A 354 11.23 -16.44 16.44
N TYR A 355 10.01 -16.87 16.77
CA TYR A 355 9.76 -18.06 17.57
C TYR A 355 9.22 -19.19 16.70
N VAL A 356 9.94 -20.31 16.65
CA VAL A 356 9.55 -21.52 15.91
C VAL A 356 9.26 -22.63 16.92
N ALA A 357 7.99 -23.00 17.05
CA ALA A 357 7.54 -24.03 17.97
C ALA A 357 6.31 -24.74 17.42
N SER A 358 5.99 -25.93 17.96
CA SER A 358 4.65 -26.49 17.76
C SER A 358 3.62 -25.64 18.52
N TYR A 359 2.37 -25.60 18.04
CA TYR A 359 1.32 -24.87 18.74
C TYR A 359 1.17 -25.35 20.20
N GLU A 360 1.35 -26.65 20.44
CA GLU A 360 1.29 -27.27 21.77
C GLU A 360 2.43 -26.83 22.69
N ALA A 361 3.63 -26.61 22.15
CA ALA A 361 4.76 -26.06 22.91
C ALA A 361 4.54 -24.56 23.16
N ALA A 362 4.09 -23.81 22.14
CA ALA A 362 3.79 -22.40 22.27
C ALA A 362 2.71 -22.10 23.33
N GLU A 363 1.63 -22.89 23.42
CA GLU A 363 0.58 -22.74 24.45
C GLU A 363 1.06 -23.12 25.86
N ARG A 364 1.99 -24.08 25.95
CA ARG A 364 2.52 -24.55 27.23
C ARG A 364 3.53 -23.58 27.83
N ASP A 365 4.42 -23.07 26.99
CA ASP A 365 5.66 -22.42 27.42
C ASP A 365 5.58 -20.88 27.28
N THR A 366 4.53 -20.34 26.63
CA THR A 366 4.37 -18.91 26.35
C THR A 366 2.90 -18.45 26.34
N PRO A 367 2.60 -17.17 26.60
CA PRO A 367 1.25 -16.61 26.43
C PRO A 367 0.91 -16.22 24.97
N LEU A 368 1.85 -16.36 24.02
CA LEU A 368 1.76 -15.76 22.68
C LEU A 368 0.49 -16.13 21.90
N LEU A 369 0.04 -17.38 21.98
CA LEU A 369 -1.19 -17.79 21.30
C LEU A 369 -2.43 -17.14 21.91
N ALA A 370 -2.49 -17.04 23.24
CA ALA A 370 -3.58 -16.38 23.94
C ALA A 370 -3.58 -14.86 23.68
N ASP A 371 -2.40 -14.23 23.64
CA ASP A 371 -2.25 -12.81 23.30
C ASP A 371 -2.74 -12.51 21.87
N LEU A 372 -2.56 -13.47 20.95
CA LEU A 372 -3.09 -13.42 19.57
C LEU A 372 -4.58 -13.82 19.47
N GLY A 373 -5.26 -14.11 20.58
CA GLY A 373 -6.66 -14.55 20.60
C GLY A 373 -6.87 -15.96 20.02
N LEU A 374 -5.82 -16.78 19.96
CA LEU A 374 -5.85 -18.17 19.51
C LEU A 374 -5.93 -19.12 20.71
N SER A 375 -6.69 -20.19 20.55
CA SER A 375 -6.71 -21.33 21.49
C SER A 375 -6.56 -22.62 20.70
N LEU A 376 -5.80 -23.58 21.23
CA LEU A 376 -5.78 -24.90 20.61
C LEU A 376 -7.05 -25.65 20.94
N VAL A 377 -7.70 -26.17 19.89
CA VAL A 377 -8.80 -27.11 20.03
C VAL A 377 -8.36 -28.44 19.46
N THR A 378 -8.58 -29.51 20.22
CA THR A 378 -8.33 -30.86 19.73
C THR A 378 -9.52 -31.30 18.89
N GLU A 379 -9.35 -31.28 17.57
CA GLU A 379 -10.37 -31.80 16.66
C GLU A 379 -10.02 -33.22 16.24
N ILE A 380 -10.92 -34.17 16.50
CA ILE A 380 -10.76 -35.55 16.03
C ILE A 380 -11.21 -35.58 14.57
N VAL A 381 -10.28 -35.32 13.65
CA VAL A 381 -10.54 -35.52 12.22
C VAL A 381 -10.62 -37.02 11.98
N THR A 382 -11.83 -37.54 11.78
CA THR A 382 -12.01 -38.91 11.29
C THR A 382 -11.67 -38.89 9.80
N PRO A 383 -10.61 -39.55 9.33
CA PRO A 383 -10.35 -39.62 7.90
C PRO A 383 -11.51 -40.37 7.26
N THR A 384 -12.36 -39.66 6.50
CA THR A 384 -13.32 -40.31 5.60
C THR A 384 -12.50 -41.06 4.56
N ALA A 385 -12.38 -42.37 4.71
CA ALA A 385 -11.87 -43.22 3.64
C ALA A 385 -12.78 -43.03 2.43
N SER A 386 -12.26 -42.43 1.35
CA SER A 386 -12.96 -42.41 0.07
C SER A 386 -13.29 -43.85 -0.33
N ALA A 387 -14.58 -44.18 -0.32
CA ALA A 387 -15.05 -45.48 -0.80
C ALA A 387 -14.66 -45.63 -2.28
N PRO A 388 -14.19 -46.81 -2.72
CA PRO A 388 -13.93 -47.05 -4.12
C PRO A 388 -15.24 -46.90 -4.92
N VAL A 389 -15.16 -46.15 -6.02
CA VAL A 389 -16.27 -45.93 -6.95
C VAL A 389 -16.80 -47.29 -7.41
N ALA A 390 -18.06 -47.58 -7.09
CA ALA A 390 -18.74 -48.75 -7.62
C ALA A 390 -18.95 -48.56 -9.13
N THR A 391 -18.28 -49.39 -9.93
CA THR A 391 -18.52 -49.51 -11.37
C THR A 391 -19.97 -49.96 -11.60
N PRO A 392 -20.82 -49.22 -12.34
CA PRO A 392 -22.16 -49.69 -12.64
C PRO A 392 -22.10 -50.91 -13.55
N ALA A 393 -22.83 -51.97 -13.19
CA ALA A 393 -23.02 -53.14 -14.04
C ALA A 393 -23.84 -52.77 -15.29
N VAL A 394 -23.34 -53.19 -16.45
CA VAL A 394 -24.01 -53.05 -17.75
C VAL A 394 -25.08 -54.13 -17.85
N GLU A 395 -26.36 -53.77 -17.77
CA GLU A 395 -27.45 -54.63 -18.25
C GLU A 395 -27.82 -54.24 -19.69
N SER A 396 -27.60 -55.22 -20.56
CA SER A 396 -27.88 -55.17 -22.00
C SER A 396 -29.28 -55.69 -22.25
N ASN A 397 -30.16 -54.90 -22.87
CA ASN A 397 -31.28 -55.38 -23.68
C ASN A 397 -31.79 -54.29 -24.63
N SER A 398 -31.93 -54.65 -25.90
CA SER A 398 -32.47 -53.87 -27.03
C SER A 398 -33.15 -54.87 -27.99
N PRO A 399 -33.99 -54.46 -28.98
CA PRO A 399 -34.77 -53.22 -29.14
C PRO A 399 -36.20 -53.41 -29.77
N ALA A 400 -36.90 -52.27 -29.96
CA ALA A 400 -37.84 -51.89 -31.06
C ALA A 400 -39.38 -51.93 -30.83
N PRO A 401 -40.21 -51.18 -31.60
CA PRO A 401 -40.18 -49.73 -31.89
C PRO A 401 -41.58 -49.04 -31.74
N ALA A 402 -41.61 -47.71 -32.00
CA ALA A 402 -42.67 -46.70 -31.76
C ALA A 402 -44.05 -46.90 -32.43
N PRO A 403 -45.04 -46.05 -32.05
CA PRO A 403 -45.57 -45.10 -33.04
C PRO A 403 -45.86 -43.67 -32.52
N ALA A 404 -45.92 -42.73 -33.46
CA ALA A 404 -46.11 -41.29 -33.34
C ALA A 404 -47.58 -40.83 -33.35
N THR A 405 -47.88 -39.66 -32.78
CA THR A 405 -48.94 -38.72 -33.24
C THR A 405 -48.77 -37.31 -32.62
N THR A 406 -48.75 -36.28 -33.47
CA THR A 406 -49.20 -34.87 -33.25
C THR A 406 -50.62 -34.74 -33.87
N PRO A 407 -51.46 -33.65 -33.75
CA PRO A 407 -51.14 -32.21 -33.53
C PRO A 407 -52.13 -31.33 -32.68
N ALA A 408 -51.69 -30.09 -32.41
CA ALA A 408 -52.38 -28.77 -32.30
C ALA A 408 -53.72 -28.54 -31.55
N GLU A 409 -53.77 -27.50 -30.68
CA GLU A 409 -54.63 -26.30 -30.83
C GLU A 409 -54.41 -25.25 -29.69
N THR A 410 -54.39 -23.97 -30.07
CA THR A 410 -54.39 -22.74 -29.23
C THR A 410 -55.84 -22.24 -29.10
N PRO A 411 -56.25 -21.57 -27.99
CA PRO A 411 -56.48 -20.12 -28.12
C PRO A 411 -56.15 -19.26 -26.88
N ALA A 412 -56.06 -17.97 -27.19
CA ALA A 412 -55.65 -16.79 -26.41
C ALA A 412 -56.46 -16.42 -25.16
N ALA A 413 -55.83 -15.64 -24.27
CA ALA A 413 -56.43 -14.46 -23.65
C ALA A 413 -55.34 -13.53 -23.04
N THR A 414 -55.27 -12.29 -23.54
CA THR A 414 -54.63 -11.12 -22.89
C THR A 414 -55.75 -10.31 -22.21
N PRO A 415 -55.50 -9.61 -21.08
CA PRO A 415 -55.27 -8.17 -21.20
C PRO A 415 -54.20 -7.60 -20.22
N THR A 416 -53.31 -6.78 -20.76
CA THR A 416 -52.61 -5.64 -20.09
C THR A 416 -53.57 -4.42 -20.12
N PRO A 417 -53.33 -3.22 -19.52
CA PRO A 417 -52.11 -2.72 -18.88
C PRO A 417 -52.28 -1.81 -17.64
N THR A 418 -51.19 -1.45 -16.96
CA THR A 418 -51.07 -0.14 -16.29
C THR A 418 -49.63 0.39 -16.48
N MET A 419 -49.58 1.55 -17.12
CA MET A 419 -48.46 2.47 -17.40
C MET A 419 -47.95 3.11 -16.08
N MET A 420 -46.77 3.74 -15.90
CA MET A 420 -45.78 4.50 -16.69
C MET A 420 -44.60 4.82 -15.69
N PRO A 421 -43.49 5.53 -16.00
CA PRO A 421 -43.05 6.11 -17.27
C PRO A 421 -41.57 5.88 -17.66
N GLU A 422 -41.36 6.05 -18.96
CA GLU A 422 -40.11 6.01 -19.72
C GLU A 422 -39.33 7.33 -19.61
N LEU A 423 -38.00 7.25 -19.50
CA LEU A 423 -37.10 8.41 -19.54
C LEU A 423 -37.00 9.01 -20.95
N PRO A 424 -36.85 10.33 -21.11
CA PRO A 424 -36.81 11.00 -22.40
C PRO A 424 -35.55 10.70 -23.21
N GLN A 425 -35.73 10.55 -24.52
CA GLN A 425 -34.69 10.39 -25.53
C GLN A 425 -33.84 11.65 -25.68
N THR A 426 -32.52 11.45 -25.77
CA THR A 426 -31.50 12.49 -25.94
C THR A 426 -31.59 13.15 -27.33
N THR A 427 -31.60 14.48 -27.34
CA THR A 427 -31.51 15.33 -28.53
C THR A 427 -30.11 15.23 -29.18
N PRO A 428 -29.99 15.23 -30.53
CA PRO A 428 -28.69 15.22 -31.20
C PRO A 428 -27.97 16.58 -31.12
N ALA A 429 -26.63 16.52 -31.10
CA ALA A 429 -25.72 17.66 -31.01
C ALA A 429 -25.81 18.59 -32.24
N PRO A 430 -25.60 19.91 -32.09
CA PRO A 430 -25.62 20.86 -33.20
C PRO A 430 -24.37 20.75 -34.10
N GLU A 431 -24.59 20.81 -35.42
CA GLU A 431 -23.56 20.86 -36.48
C GLU A 431 -22.65 22.08 -36.35
N ILE A 432 -21.34 21.85 -36.44
CA ILE A 432 -20.31 22.88 -36.60
C ILE A 432 -20.07 23.10 -38.11
N PRO A 433 -20.19 24.33 -38.65
CA PRO A 433 -19.90 24.60 -40.06
C PRO A 433 -18.39 24.59 -40.36
N PRO A 434 -17.97 24.28 -41.60
CA PRO A 434 -16.58 24.09 -41.97
C PRO A 434 -15.81 25.42 -42.04
N VAL A 435 -14.62 25.46 -41.44
CA VAL A 435 -13.69 26.60 -41.53
C VAL A 435 -12.63 26.32 -42.61
N THR A 436 -12.61 27.17 -43.63
CA THR A 436 -11.62 27.18 -44.72
C THR A 436 -10.30 27.80 -44.22
N PRO A 437 -9.12 27.26 -44.60
CA PRO A 437 -7.82 27.75 -44.11
C PRO A 437 -7.37 29.02 -44.84
N GLY A 438 -6.99 30.05 -44.09
CA GLY A 438 -6.49 31.33 -44.58
C GLY A 438 -5.32 31.86 -43.73
N ALA A 439 -4.15 31.88 -44.35
CA ALA A 439 -2.84 32.38 -43.97
C ALA A 439 -2.72 33.45 -42.86
N ALA A 440 -1.81 33.20 -41.92
CA ALA A 440 -0.84 34.20 -41.43
C ALA A 440 0.40 33.48 -40.86
N ASP A 441 1.56 33.80 -41.44
CA ASP A 441 2.90 33.38 -41.03
C ASP A 441 3.22 33.74 -39.57
N VAL A 442 3.68 32.77 -38.79
CA VAL A 442 4.70 33.00 -37.76
C VAL A 442 5.67 31.81 -37.80
N THR A 443 6.87 32.09 -38.29
CA THR A 443 7.99 31.15 -38.36
C THR A 443 8.53 30.91 -36.95
N ALA A 444 8.33 29.71 -36.39
CA ALA A 444 9.01 29.28 -35.17
C ALA A 444 10.22 28.42 -35.54
N THR A 445 11.41 29.02 -35.46
CA THR A 445 12.70 28.34 -35.64
C THR A 445 12.98 27.49 -34.41
N ALA A 446 12.71 26.19 -34.47
CA ALA A 446 13.13 25.25 -33.44
C ALA A 446 14.65 25.04 -33.55
N THR A 447 15.41 25.57 -32.59
CA THR A 447 16.84 25.27 -32.44
C THR A 447 16.97 24.15 -31.41
N VAL A 448 17.28 22.94 -31.87
CA VAL A 448 17.61 21.79 -31.02
C VAL A 448 19.02 21.99 -30.48
N VAL A 449 19.16 22.13 -29.16
CA VAL A 449 20.47 22.12 -28.48
C VAL A 449 20.68 20.72 -27.89
N PRO A 450 21.76 19.99 -28.26
CA PRO A 450 22.02 18.67 -27.70
C PRO A 450 22.53 18.74 -26.26
N VAL A 451 21.99 17.84 -25.43
CA VAL A 451 22.38 17.57 -24.04
C VAL A 451 23.77 16.93 -24.04
N SER A 452 24.80 17.74 -23.83
CA SER A 452 26.15 17.27 -23.55
C SER A 452 26.88 18.35 -22.77
N ARG A 453 26.56 18.47 -21.47
CA ARG A 453 27.41 19.09 -20.43
C ARG A 453 26.72 19.06 -19.06
N LEU A 454 26.65 17.87 -18.46
CA LEU A 454 26.53 17.72 -17.00
C LEU A 454 27.50 16.62 -16.56
N ALA A 455 28.78 16.97 -16.63
CA ALA A 455 29.85 16.26 -15.96
C ALA A 455 30.95 17.27 -15.68
N GLN A 456 30.81 17.98 -14.55
CA GLN A 456 31.85 18.55 -13.68
C GLN A 456 31.26 19.66 -12.81
N ALA A 457 30.81 19.29 -11.61
CA ALA A 457 31.03 19.98 -10.33
C ALA A 457 30.47 19.10 -9.22
#